data_AF-A0A6A5ZGL2-F1
#
_entry.id   AF-A0A6A5ZGL2-F1
#
_cell.length_a   1.000
_cell.length_b   1.000
_cell.length_c   1.000
_cell.angle_alpha   90.00
_cell.angle_beta   90.00
_cell.angle_gamma   90.00
#
_symmetry.space_group_name_H-M   'P 1'
#
loop_
_entity.id
_entity.type
_entity.pdbx_description
1 polymer ?
#
loop_
_entity_poly.entity_id
_entity_poly.type
_entity_poly.pdbx_seq_one_letter_code
_entity_poly.pdbx_strand_id
1 'polypeptide(L)'
;MLGPDGIKDIAKMDPREGAALLEAHIENFDGEAAMTMWLQTKPKILYKGGARSRFAAAFHPRENKFEVEVLFSKAPTDFHPTCNQIFYFGEELELALKYAWWAENRVPAEAACVLQVALPASKMSEGVYVDDAKRWERLVWHSRRVDSHGQPLEAAPDTVVSLLNERILVGPICGMSPHVVQGLPRGGWQRLTKIRLSNNQNATQVVFMNPRTFVERCEEILWVLSSVSWRGNSSQDLLVMHGLRVQPLNVGQIAAS
;
A
#
# COMPACT_ATOMS: atom_id res chain seq x y z
N MET A 1 9.67 -24.19 -10.81
CA MET A 1 10.40 -23.39 -9.80
C MET A 1 10.88 -22.14 -10.50
N LEU A 2 10.34 -20.96 -10.18
CA LEU A 2 10.72 -19.72 -10.85
C LEU A 2 11.80 -19.02 -10.02
N GLY A 3 12.98 -18.81 -10.61
CA GLY A 3 14.12 -18.13 -10.00
C GLY A 3 14.01 -16.59 -10.04
N PRO A 4 15.09 -15.86 -9.73
CA PRO A 4 15.14 -14.39 -9.68
C PRO A 4 14.65 -13.67 -10.96
N ASP A 5 14.68 -14.33 -12.10
CA ASP A 5 14.13 -13.82 -13.37
C ASP A 5 12.59 -13.87 -13.46
N GLY A 6 11.91 -14.65 -12.62
CA GLY A 6 10.44 -14.70 -12.56
C GLY A 6 9.79 -13.40 -12.06
N ILE A 7 10.53 -12.54 -11.35
CA ILE A 7 10.07 -11.21 -10.96
C ILE A 7 9.83 -10.32 -12.19
N LYS A 8 10.59 -10.53 -13.28
CA LYS A 8 10.35 -9.81 -14.55
C LYS A 8 9.08 -10.29 -15.25
N ASP A 9 8.57 -11.48 -14.94
CA ASP A 9 7.37 -12.03 -15.57
C ASP A 9 6.09 -11.71 -14.78
N ILE A 10 6.18 -11.53 -13.46
CA ILE A 10 5.05 -11.01 -12.64
C ILE A 10 4.91 -9.48 -12.78
N ALA A 11 6.01 -8.74 -12.98
CA ALA A 11 5.96 -7.31 -13.33
C ALA A 11 5.42 -7.05 -14.76
N LYS A 12 5.26 -8.12 -15.57
CA LYS A 12 4.63 -8.10 -16.90
C LYS A 12 3.17 -8.56 -16.88
N MET A 13 2.64 -9.03 -15.75
CA MET A 13 1.20 -9.26 -15.63
C MET A 13 0.49 -7.93 -15.81
N ASP A 14 -0.41 -7.89 -16.79
CA ASP A 14 -1.14 -6.69 -17.16
C ASP A 14 -2.01 -6.28 -15.94
N PRO A 15 -2.01 -5.01 -15.50
CA PRO A 15 -3.01 -4.51 -14.56
C PRO A 15 -4.46 -4.88 -14.94
N ARG A 16 -4.72 -5.11 -16.23
CA ARG A 16 -5.97 -5.64 -16.77
C ARG A 16 -6.22 -7.11 -16.45
N GLU A 17 -5.21 -7.94 -16.20
CA GLU A 17 -5.39 -9.32 -15.71
C GLU A 17 -5.79 -9.32 -14.23
N GLY A 18 -5.22 -8.41 -13.43
CA GLY A 18 -5.67 -8.17 -12.06
C GLY A 18 -7.09 -7.60 -12.01
N ALA A 19 -7.41 -6.65 -12.89
CA ALA A 19 -8.76 -6.12 -13.06
C ALA A 19 -9.73 -7.17 -13.64
N ALA A 20 -9.30 -8.03 -14.56
CA ALA A 20 -10.12 -9.11 -15.13
C ALA A 20 -10.37 -10.24 -14.13
N LEU A 21 -9.39 -10.57 -13.27
CA LEU A 21 -9.60 -11.47 -12.12
C LEU A 21 -10.59 -10.86 -11.13
N LEU A 22 -10.51 -9.55 -10.88
CA LEU A 22 -11.46 -8.81 -10.07
C LEU A 22 -12.86 -8.83 -10.72
N GLU A 23 -12.98 -8.45 -11.99
CA GLU A 23 -14.21 -8.40 -12.81
C GLU A 23 -14.87 -9.78 -12.92
N ALA A 24 -14.13 -10.84 -13.24
CA ALA A 24 -14.64 -12.21 -13.33
C ALA A 24 -15.11 -12.78 -11.98
N HIS A 25 -14.52 -12.33 -10.87
CA HIS A 25 -14.97 -12.72 -9.52
C HIS A 25 -16.17 -11.90 -9.03
N ILE A 26 -16.39 -10.74 -9.63
CA ILE A 26 -17.41 -9.75 -9.31
C ILE A 26 -18.76 -10.10 -9.93
N GLU A 27 -18.79 -10.73 -11.12
CA GLU A 27 -20.01 -11.17 -11.80
C GLU A 27 -20.83 -12.20 -10.99
N ASN A 28 -20.22 -12.85 -10.00
CA ASN A 28 -20.87 -13.80 -9.08
C ASN A 28 -21.33 -13.16 -7.75
N PHE A 29 -21.22 -11.85 -7.58
CA PHE A 29 -21.59 -11.12 -6.37
C PHE A 29 -22.99 -10.49 -6.52
N ASP A 30 -23.88 -10.69 -5.54
CA ASP A 30 -25.30 -10.26 -5.53
C ASP A 30 -25.49 -8.72 -5.35
N GLY A 31 -24.60 -7.94 -5.97
CA GLY A 31 -24.45 -6.48 -5.83
C GLY A 31 -24.29 -5.78 -7.18
N GLU A 32 -24.96 -6.27 -8.23
CA GLU A 32 -24.86 -5.82 -9.63
C GLU A 32 -25.00 -4.29 -9.78
N ALA A 33 -25.82 -3.63 -8.96
CA ALA A 33 -26.01 -2.18 -8.97
C ALA A 33 -24.83 -1.40 -8.34
N ALA A 34 -24.32 -1.84 -7.19
CA ALA A 34 -23.14 -1.24 -6.57
C ALA A 34 -21.92 -1.41 -7.48
N MET A 35 -21.84 -2.56 -8.15
CA MET A 35 -20.78 -2.88 -9.10
C MET A 35 -20.83 -2.06 -10.38
N THR A 36 -22.01 -1.96 -11.01
CA THR A 36 -22.18 -1.18 -12.23
C THR A 36 -21.82 0.28 -11.98
N MET A 37 -22.23 0.82 -10.83
CA MET A 37 -21.84 2.17 -10.40
C MET A 37 -20.32 2.27 -10.20
N TRP A 38 -19.70 1.23 -9.61
CA TRP A 38 -18.28 1.25 -9.29
C TRP A 38 -17.37 1.08 -10.52
N LEU A 39 -17.67 0.15 -11.43
CA LEU A 39 -16.97 -0.01 -12.71
C LEU A 39 -17.09 1.25 -13.60
N GLN A 40 -18.23 1.95 -13.55
CA GLN A 40 -18.41 3.23 -14.24
C GLN A 40 -17.50 4.34 -13.68
N THR A 41 -17.10 4.26 -12.40
CA THR A 41 -16.29 5.31 -11.75
C THR A 41 -14.79 5.21 -12.02
N LYS A 42 -14.32 4.17 -12.73
CA LYS A 42 -12.88 3.92 -13.02
C LYS A 42 -12.02 4.06 -11.75
N PRO A 43 -12.20 3.16 -10.78
CA PRO A 43 -11.60 3.29 -9.47
C PRO A 43 -10.07 3.22 -9.54
N LYS A 44 -9.41 3.92 -8.62
CA LYS A 44 -7.97 3.83 -8.43
C LYS A 44 -7.67 2.61 -7.55
N ILE A 45 -6.91 1.67 -8.07
CA ILE A 45 -6.40 0.54 -7.30
C ILE A 45 -5.08 0.92 -6.66
N LEU A 46 -4.97 0.69 -5.35
CA LEU A 46 -3.79 0.89 -4.54
C LEU A 46 -3.37 -0.44 -3.91
N TYR A 47 -2.07 -0.60 -3.65
CA TYR A 47 -1.50 -1.88 -3.24
C TYR A 47 -0.66 -1.76 -1.97
N LYS A 48 -0.68 -2.78 -1.12
CA LYS A 48 0.20 -2.90 0.04
C LYS A 48 0.76 -4.31 0.14
N GLY A 49 2.08 -4.43 0.08
CA GLY A 49 2.77 -5.70 0.28
C GLY A 49 3.15 -5.93 1.73
N GLY A 50 3.10 -7.17 2.21
CA GLY A 50 3.51 -7.50 3.57
C GLY A 50 3.30 -8.96 3.94
N ALA A 51 3.40 -9.23 5.25
CA ALA A 51 3.08 -10.53 5.82
C ALA A 51 1.57 -10.76 5.79
N ARG A 52 1.16 -11.96 5.40
CA ARG A 52 -0.24 -12.37 5.35
C ARG A 52 -0.90 -12.33 6.72
N SER A 53 -0.21 -12.81 7.77
CA SER A 53 -0.69 -12.81 9.15
C SER A 53 -1.21 -11.43 9.57
N ARG A 54 -0.45 -10.39 9.23
CA ARG A 54 -0.79 -9.00 9.48
C ARG A 54 -2.07 -8.57 8.76
N PHE A 55 -2.19 -8.87 7.47
CA PHE A 55 -3.37 -8.46 6.72
C PHE A 55 -4.61 -9.26 7.11
N ALA A 56 -4.46 -10.56 7.33
CA ALA A 56 -5.55 -11.42 7.82
C ALA A 56 -6.09 -10.95 9.18
N ALA A 57 -5.21 -10.48 10.08
CA ALA A 57 -5.61 -9.92 11.37
C ALA A 57 -6.45 -8.63 11.27
N ALA A 58 -6.46 -7.95 10.12
CA ALA A 58 -7.37 -6.82 9.90
C ALA A 58 -8.80 -7.27 9.60
N PHE A 59 -9.02 -8.52 9.15
CA PHE A 59 -10.34 -9.04 8.80
C PHE A 59 -10.88 -9.91 9.94
N HIS A 60 -12.04 -9.54 10.49
CA HIS A 60 -12.74 -10.30 11.52
C HIS A 60 -14.13 -10.74 10.99
N PRO A 61 -14.22 -11.77 10.12
CA PRO A 61 -15.47 -12.15 9.47
C PRO A 61 -16.59 -12.53 10.45
N ARG A 62 -16.24 -13.20 11.55
CA ARG A 62 -17.21 -13.63 12.59
C ARG A 62 -17.87 -12.46 13.30
N GLU A 63 -17.15 -11.35 13.43
CA GLU A 63 -17.62 -10.13 14.08
C GLU A 63 -18.14 -9.11 13.05
N ASN A 64 -18.07 -9.45 11.76
CA ASN A 64 -18.32 -8.53 10.66
C ASN A 64 -17.58 -7.19 10.86
N LYS A 65 -16.30 -7.27 11.26
CA LYS A 65 -15.48 -6.11 11.62
C LYS A 65 -14.19 -6.08 10.79
N PHE A 66 -13.74 -4.87 10.48
CA PHE A 66 -12.43 -4.61 9.91
C PHE A 66 -11.62 -3.69 10.80
N GLU A 67 -10.46 -4.16 11.23
CA GLU A 67 -9.57 -3.43 12.14
C GLU A 67 -8.46 -2.77 11.32
N VAL A 68 -8.79 -1.57 10.84
CA VAL A 68 -7.94 -0.81 9.93
C VAL A 68 -6.60 -0.45 10.57
N GLU A 69 -6.55 -0.29 11.89
CA GLU A 69 -5.37 0.10 12.67
C GLU A 69 -4.21 -0.89 12.51
N VAL A 70 -4.51 -2.18 12.25
CA VAL A 70 -3.50 -3.22 11.98
C VAL A 70 -2.67 -2.88 10.72
N LEU A 71 -3.21 -2.07 9.82
CA LEU A 71 -2.58 -1.66 8.57
C LEU A 71 -1.70 -0.41 8.71
N PHE A 72 -1.65 0.23 9.88
CA PHE A 72 -0.83 1.42 10.11
C PHE A 72 0.66 1.19 9.85
N SER A 73 1.31 2.14 9.18
CA SER A 73 2.73 2.02 8.85
C SER A 73 3.59 2.33 10.07
N LYS A 74 4.65 1.56 10.28
CA LYS A 74 5.58 1.73 11.40
C LYS A 74 6.53 2.90 11.11
N ALA A 75 6.70 3.80 12.07
CA ALA A 75 7.71 4.86 11.99
C ALA A 75 9.15 4.30 12.03
N PRO A 76 10.13 5.05 11.50
CA PRO A 76 9.96 6.29 10.75
C PRO A 76 9.48 6.06 9.31
N THR A 77 8.69 7.01 8.79
CA THR A 77 8.09 6.93 7.44
C THR A 77 8.60 8.04 6.51
N ASP A 78 8.14 8.06 5.25
CA ASP A 78 8.57 9.08 4.28
C ASP A 78 7.92 10.46 4.50
N PHE A 79 6.74 10.49 5.13
CA PHE A 79 5.93 11.71 5.23
C PHE A 79 5.53 12.06 6.66
N HIS A 80 5.91 11.30 7.68
CA HIS A 80 5.74 11.73 9.07
C HIS A 80 6.74 11.02 10.01
N PRO A 81 7.55 11.76 10.80
CA PRO A 81 8.54 11.16 11.70
C PRO A 81 7.92 10.50 12.94
N THR A 82 6.87 11.13 13.49
CA THR A 82 6.33 10.78 14.82
C THR A 82 4.97 10.07 14.79
N CYS A 83 4.32 9.95 13.63
CA CYS A 83 2.97 9.40 13.54
C CYS A 83 3.01 7.93 13.16
N ASN A 84 2.53 7.06 14.05
CA ASN A 84 2.33 5.64 13.79
C ASN A 84 0.92 5.33 13.27
N GLN A 85 0.15 6.34 12.85
CA GLN A 85 -1.25 6.22 12.46
C GLN A 85 -1.47 6.68 11.02
N ILE A 86 -0.59 6.24 10.12
CA ILE A 86 -0.59 6.63 8.70
C ILE A 86 -0.65 5.41 7.80
N PHE A 87 -1.49 5.49 6.77
CA PHE A 87 -1.63 4.43 5.79
C PHE A 87 -0.81 4.74 4.55
N TYR A 88 -0.03 3.75 4.13
CA TYR A 88 0.78 3.80 2.93
C TYR A 88 0.31 2.70 1.98
N PHE A 89 0.06 3.11 0.75
CA PHE A 89 -0.15 2.21 -0.37
C PHE A 89 0.74 2.64 -1.53
N GLY A 90 1.13 1.68 -2.37
CA GLY A 90 1.74 1.92 -3.65
C GLY A 90 0.69 2.04 -4.75
N GLU A 91 0.97 2.80 -5.80
CA GLU A 91 0.13 2.76 -7.00
C GLU A 91 0.46 1.56 -7.89
N GLU A 92 1.68 1.06 -7.82
CA GLU A 92 2.17 0.01 -8.71
C GLU A 92 2.23 -1.35 -8.00
N LEU A 93 1.59 -2.37 -8.59
CA LEU A 93 1.59 -3.74 -8.07
C LEU A 93 3.02 -4.28 -7.90
N GLU A 94 3.94 -3.95 -8.83
CA GLU A 94 5.35 -4.34 -8.77
C GLU A 94 6.00 -3.96 -7.42
N LEU A 95 5.67 -2.77 -6.91
CA LEU A 95 6.19 -2.30 -5.63
C LEU A 95 5.62 -3.10 -4.45
N ALA A 96 4.32 -3.39 -4.46
CA ALA A 96 3.72 -4.20 -3.40
C ALA A 96 4.29 -5.62 -3.40
N LEU A 97 4.55 -6.20 -4.58
CA LEU A 97 5.24 -7.48 -4.70
C LEU A 97 6.67 -7.42 -4.13
N LYS A 98 7.42 -6.34 -4.39
CA LYS A 98 8.74 -6.12 -3.76
C LYS A 98 8.67 -6.12 -2.23
N TYR A 99 7.69 -5.42 -1.65
CA TYR A 99 7.49 -5.40 -0.19
C TYR A 99 7.04 -6.74 0.39
N ALA A 100 6.15 -7.44 -0.31
CA ALA A 100 5.71 -8.79 0.06
C ALA A 100 6.89 -9.77 0.04
N TRP A 101 7.74 -9.72 -0.99
CA TRP A 101 8.98 -10.50 -1.05
C TRP A 101 9.92 -10.17 0.10
N TRP A 102 10.15 -8.89 0.42
CA TRP A 102 10.96 -8.50 1.57
C TRP A 102 10.38 -9.01 2.90
N ALA A 103 9.06 -9.09 3.05
CA ALA A 103 8.43 -9.64 4.24
C ALA A 103 8.71 -11.15 4.39
N GLU A 104 8.49 -11.95 3.33
CA GLU A 104 8.75 -13.40 3.33
C GLU A 104 10.22 -13.72 3.63
N ASN A 105 11.15 -12.90 3.12
CA ASN A 105 12.59 -13.12 3.32
C ASN A 105 13.08 -12.71 4.71
N ARG A 106 12.41 -11.78 5.39
CA ARG A 106 12.75 -11.39 6.77
C ARG A 106 12.21 -12.38 7.80
N VAL A 107 11.03 -12.93 7.55
CA VAL A 107 10.38 -13.91 8.43
C VAL A 107 9.95 -15.11 7.59
N PRO A 108 10.86 -16.08 7.37
CA PRO A 108 10.65 -17.25 6.49
C PRO A 108 9.39 -18.09 6.76
N ALA A 109 8.86 -18.03 7.98
CA ALA A 109 7.68 -18.79 8.40
C ALA A 109 6.35 -18.08 8.07
N GLU A 110 6.39 -16.81 7.68
CA GLU A 110 5.19 -16.04 7.32
C GLU A 110 5.00 -16.03 5.81
N ALA A 111 3.82 -16.47 5.37
CA ALA A 111 3.41 -16.28 3.98
C ALA A 111 3.32 -14.78 3.67
N ALA A 112 3.78 -14.40 2.48
CA ALA A 112 3.64 -13.03 2.00
C ALA A 112 2.31 -12.83 1.25
N CYS A 113 1.92 -11.57 1.15
CA CYS A 113 0.62 -11.21 0.60
C CYS A 113 0.64 -9.79 0.05
N VAL A 114 -0.23 -9.54 -0.92
CA VAL A 114 -0.56 -8.21 -1.42
C VAL A 114 -2.02 -7.92 -1.08
N LEU A 115 -2.24 -6.83 -0.35
CA LEU A 115 -3.54 -6.24 -0.14
C LEU A 115 -3.81 -5.23 -1.25
N GLN A 116 -4.89 -5.41 -2.00
CA GLN A 116 -5.39 -4.47 -2.99
C GLN A 116 -6.55 -3.69 -2.37
N VAL A 117 -6.55 -2.39 -2.59
CA VAL A 117 -7.52 -1.44 -2.04
C VAL A 117 -8.01 -0.60 -3.18
N ALA A 118 -9.30 -0.64 -3.41
CA ALA A 118 -9.85 0.03 -4.55
C ALA A 118 -10.72 1.23 -4.12
N LEU A 119 -10.34 2.41 -4.58
CA LEU A 119 -10.92 3.69 -4.20
C LEU A 119 -11.68 4.32 -5.36
N PRO A 120 -12.84 4.97 -5.13
CA PRO A 120 -13.42 5.83 -6.15
C PRO A 120 -12.44 6.93 -6.55
N ALA A 121 -12.30 7.21 -7.85
CA ALA A 121 -11.35 8.22 -8.35
C ALA A 121 -11.59 9.62 -7.73
N SER A 122 -12.85 9.94 -7.43
CA SER A 122 -13.24 11.17 -6.72
C SER A 122 -12.65 11.29 -5.32
N LYS A 123 -12.30 10.18 -4.67
CA LYS A 123 -11.65 10.19 -3.35
C LYS A 123 -10.15 10.49 -3.45
N MET A 124 -9.56 10.39 -4.64
CA MET A 124 -8.13 10.65 -4.90
C MET A 124 -7.85 12.06 -5.44
N SER A 125 -8.87 12.77 -5.96
CA SER A 125 -8.70 14.10 -6.54
C SER A 125 -8.26 15.19 -5.54
N GLU A 126 -8.36 14.92 -4.24
CA GLU A 126 -7.89 15.82 -3.17
C GLU A 126 -6.43 15.56 -2.76
N GLY A 127 -5.75 14.59 -3.38
CA GLY A 127 -4.35 14.29 -3.08
C GLY A 127 -3.40 15.40 -3.49
N VAL A 128 -2.53 15.81 -2.58
CA VAL A 128 -1.44 16.74 -2.89
C VAL A 128 -0.23 15.96 -3.39
N TYR A 129 0.18 16.24 -4.62
CA TYR A 129 1.34 15.62 -5.24
C TYR A 129 2.62 16.34 -4.81
N VAL A 130 3.58 15.58 -4.30
CA VAL A 130 4.93 16.06 -3.96
C VAL A 130 5.88 15.66 -5.09
N ASP A 131 5.80 16.40 -6.19
CA ASP A 131 6.55 16.20 -7.42
C ASP A 131 7.89 16.96 -7.44
N ASP A 132 7.99 18.09 -6.75
CA ASP A 132 9.23 18.83 -6.58
C ASP A 132 10.29 18.02 -5.82
N ALA A 133 11.44 17.82 -6.47
CA ALA A 133 12.52 17.00 -5.93
C ALA A 133 13.04 17.54 -4.59
N LYS A 134 13.24 18.86 -4.47
CA LYS A 134 13.79 19.47 -3.25
C LYS A 134 12.81 19.34 -2.08
N ARG A 135 11.51 19.55 -2.34
CA ARG A 135 10.45 19.42 -1.33
C ARG A 135 10.32 17.98 -0.86
N TRP A 136 10.32 17.01 -1.78
CA TRP A 136 10.30 15.58 -1.47
C TRP A 136 11.52 15.17 -0.63
N GLU A 137 12.73 15.54 -1.05
CA GLU A 137 13.98 15.19 -0.34
C GLU A 137 13.97 15.73 1.10
N ARG A 138 13.58 16.99 1.27
CA ARG A 138 13.48 17.61 2.61
C ARG A 138 12.43 16.94 3.47
N LEU A 139 11.26 16.65 2.92
CA LEU A 139 10.18 15.98 3.65
C LEU A 139 10.60 14.60 4.16
N VAL A 140 11.19 13.77 3.29
CA VAL A 140 11.73 12.45 3.67
C VAL A 140 12.86 12.58 4.68
N TRP A 141 13.77 13.55 4.49
CA TRP A 141 14.86 13.82 5.42
C TRP A 141 14.36 14.07 6.84
N HIS A 142 13.43 15.02 7.00
CA HIS A 142 12.87 15.38 8.31
C HIS A 142 11.99 14.27 8.90
N SER A 143 11.39 13.43 8.05
CA SER A 143 10.55 12.32 8.50
C SER A 143 11.35 11.08 8.92
N ARG A 144 12.56 10.88 8.38
CA ARG A 144 13.38 9.69 8.69
C ARG A 144 14.51 9.94 9.68
N ARG A 145 14.94 11.19 9.86
CA ARG A 145 15.95 11.57 10.86
C ARG A 145 15.31 11.91 12.18
N VAL A 146 15.05 10.87 12.96
CA VAL A 146 14.49 10.94 14.30
C VAL A 146 15.44 10.36 15.35
N ASP A 147 15.30 10.79 16.59
CA ASP A 147 15.98 10.19 17.75
C ASP A 147 15.36 8.84 18.16
N SER A 148 15.87 8.25 19.23
CA SER A 148 15.34 6.99 19.79
C SER A 148 13.91 7.09 20.31
N HIS A 149 13.41 8.31 20.55
CA HIS A 149 12.03 8.59 20.98
C HIS A 149 11.13 8.98 19.79
N GLY A 150 11.64 8.90 18.55
CA GLY A 150 10.92 9.26 17.35
C GLY A 150 10.81 10.77 17.11
N GLN A 151 11.49 11.61 17.89
CA GLN A 151 11.47 13.06 17.72
C GLN A 151 12.39 13.49 16.58
N PRO A 152 12.00 14.45 15.72
CA PRO A 152 12.85 14.96 14.65
C PRO A 152 14.17 15.50 15.20
N LEU A 153 15.29 15.12 14.59
CA LEU A 153 16.62 15.63 14.97
C LEU A 153 16.82 17.11 14.57
N GLU A 154 16.04 17.59 13.61
CA GLU A 154 16.12 18.95 13.07
C GLU A 154 14.70 19.46 12.78
N ALA A 155 14.42 20.72 13.12
CA ALA A 155 13.15 21.36 12.80
C ALA A 155 12.90 21.35 11.29
N ALA A 156 11.68 20.94 10.91
CA ALA A 156 11.27 20.97 9.51
C ALA A 156 10.98 22.42 9.07
N PRO A 157 11.37 22.83 7.84
CA PRO A 157 10.97 24.14 7.32
C PRO A 157 9.45 24.20 7.10
N ASP A 158 8.87 25.40 7.14
CA ASP A 158 7.41 25.61 7.01
C ASP A 158 6.80 24.94 5.78
N THR A 159 7.56 24.87 4.68
CA THR A 159 7.13 24.23 3.41
C THR A 159 6.96 22.72 3.51
N VAL A 160 7.64 22.09 4.47
CA VAL A 160 7.49 20.68 4.83
C VAL A 160 6.37 20.53 5.85
N VAL A 161 6.31 21.40 6.87
CA VAL A 161 5.26 21.39 7.90
C VAL A 161 3.87 21.50 7.27
N SER A 162 3.70 22.34 6.24
CA SER A 162 2.40 22.49 5.56
C SER A 162 1.92 21.19 4.92
N LEU A 163 2.81 20.36 4.39
CA LEU A 163 2.45 19.05 3.82
C LEU A 163 1.93 18.08 4.89
N LEU A 164 2.42 18.18 6.12
CA LEU A 164 1.99 17.29 7.21
C LEU A 164 0.53 17.49 7.60
N ASN A 165 -0.06 18.63 7.24
CA ASN A 165 -1.46 18.95 7.50
C ASN A 165 -2.40 18.50 6.38
N GLU A 166 -1.86 18.02 5.26
CA GLU A 166 -2.66 17.53 4.15
C GLU A 166 -3.33 16.21 4.50
N ARG A 167 -4.48 15.94 3.88
CA ARG A 167 -5.24 14.70 4.10
C ARG A 167 -4.61 13.50 3.40
N ILE A 168 -4.22 13.73 2.15
CA ILE A 168 -3.64 12.73 1.27
C ILE A 168 -2.41 13.33 0.61
N LEU A 169 -1.28 12.64 0.71
CA LEU A 169 -0.06 12.98 -0.01
C LEU A 169 0.25 11.90 -1.02
N VAL A 170 0.67 12.30 -2.21
CA VAL A 170 1.12 11.38 -3.27
C VAL A 170 2.53 11.77 -3.66
N GLY A 171 3.45 10.81 -3.71
CA GLY A 171 4.81 11.12 -4.14
C GLY A 171 5.72 9.91 -4.25
N PRO A 172 6.97 10.11 -4.66
CA PRO A 172 7.93 9.02 -4.82
C PRO A 172 8.27 8.33 -3.49
N ILE A 173 8.67 7.06 -3.58
CA ILE A 173 9.15 6.30 -2.41
C ILE A 173 10.65 6.42 -2.21
N CYS A 174 11.08 6.68 -0.97
CA CYS A 174 12.49 6.66 -0.64
C CYS A 174 13.03 5.23 -0.66
N GLY A 175 14.06 4.99 -1.48
CA GLY A 175 14.73 3.70 -1.63
C GLY A 175 15.85 3.43 -0.64
N MET A 176 16.12 4.35 0.27
CA MET A 176 17.11 4.14 1.34
C MET A 176 16.41 3.61 2.58
N SER A 177 17.08 2.87 3.47
CA SER A 177 16.49 2.51 4.76
C SER A 177 16.62 3.67 5.75
N PRO A 178 15.79 3.75 6.81
CA PRO A 178 15.94 4.78 7.84
C PRO A 178 17.36 4.87 8.43
N HIS A 179 18.00 3.73 8.68
CA HIS A 179 19.38 3.66 9.19
C HIS A 179 20.37 4.31 8.23
N VAL A 180 20.24 4.07 6.93
CA VAL A 180 21.12 4.70 5.93
C VAL A 180 20.88 6.21 5.88
N VAL A 181 19.63 6.66 5.94
CA VAL A 181 19.30 8.09 5.97
C VAL A 181 19.87 8.79 7.21
N GLN A 182 19.76 8.17 8.39
CA GLN A 182 20.29 8.71 9.64
C GLN A 182 21.81 8.88 9.62
N GLY A 183 22.53 7.95 8.96
CA GLY A 183 23.98 7.97 8.80
C GLY A 183 24.51 8.97 7.76
N LEU A 184 23.64 9.65 7.00
CA LEU A 184 24.07 10.72 6.10
C LEU A 184 24.56 11.95 6.88
N PRO A 185 25.57 12.68 6.36
CA PRO A 185 26.02 13.93 6.97
C PRO A 185 24.89 14.96 6.97
N ARG A 186 24.92 15.90 7.93
CA ARG A 186 23.92 16.98 8.02
C ARG A 186 23.80 17.71 6.67
N GLY A 187 22.56 17.94 6.24
CA GLY A 187 22.28 18.55 4.95
C GLY A 187 22.41 17.60 3.75
N GLY A 188 22.66 16.31 3.95
CA GLY A 188 22.79 15.30 2.89
C GLY A 188 21.47 14.85 2.24
N TRP A 189 20.40 15.64 2.34
CA TRP A 189 19.08 15.28 1.80
C TRP A 189 19.04 15.15 0.28
N GLN A 190 19.95 15.80 -0.46
CA GLN A 190 20.08 15.65 -1.92
C GLN A 190 20.63 14.26 -2.32
N ARG A 191 21.11 13.48 -1.35
CA ARG A 191 21.64 12.13 -1.59
C ARG A 191 20.54 11.05 -1.50
N LEU A 192 19.31 11.45 -1.20
CA LEU A 192 18.18 10.53 -1.10
C LEU A 192 17.85 9.96 -2.47
N THR A 193 17.75 8.63 -2.54
CA THR A 193 17.38 7.93 -3.78
C THR A 193 15.93 7.49 -3.74
N LYS A 194 15.26 7.51 -4.89
CA LYS A 194 13.90 7.00 -5.08
C LYS A 194 13.94 5.51 -5.46
N ILE A 195 12.95 4.72 -5.05
CA ILE A 195 12.77 3.36 -5.55
C ILE A 195 12.43 3.45 -7.04
N ARG A 196 13.16 2.68 -7.87
CA ARG A 196 12.88 2.54 -9.30
C ARG A 196 12.16 1.22 -9.58
N LEU A 197 11.18 1.30 -10.47
CA LEU A 197 10.47 0.16 -11.04
C LEU A 197 11.26 -0.44 -12.21
N SER A 198 10.84 -1.61 -12.68
CA SER A 198 11.47 -2.32 -13.81
C SER A 198 11.50 -1.48 -15.10
N ASN A 199 10.49 -0.62 -15.29
CA ASN A 199 10.39 0.32 -16.41
C ASN A 199 11.18 1.64 -16.20
N ASN A 200 12.03 1.71 -15.17
CA ASN A 200 12.84 2.87 -14.79
C ASN A 200 12.04 4.10 -14.28
N GLN A 201 10.72 3.99 -14.10
CA GLN A 201 9.92 5.01 -13.42
C GLN A 201 10.17 4.95 -11.90
N ASN A 202 9.90 6.06 -11.20
CA ASN A 202 9.90 6.04 -9.74
C ASN A 202 8.64 5.34 -9.25
N ALA A 203 8.77 4.48 -8.24
CA ALA A 203 7.61 3.95 -7.55
C ALA A 203 6.92 5.07 -6.75
N THR A 204 5.60 5.03 -6.72
CA THR A 204 4.76 6.07 -6.11
C THR A 204 4.06 5.51 -4.88
N GLN A 205 3.98 6.32 -3.82
CA GLN A 205 3.13 6.03 -2.66
C GLN A 205 2.03 7.07 -2.51
N VAL A 206 0.89 6.57 -2.07
CA VAL A 206 -0.25 7.32 -1.58
C VAL A 206 -0.29 7.19 -0.07
N VAL A 207 -0.31 8.32 0.61
CA VAL A 207 -0.27 8.40 2.07
C VAL A 207 -1.53 9.07 2.58
N PHE A 208 -2.28 8.35 3.42
CA PHE A 208 -3.39 8.92 4.17
C PHE A 208 -2.85 9.35 5.53
N MET A 209 -2.80 10.67 5.75
CA MET A 209 -2.15 11.29 6.90
C MET A 209 -2.97 11.17 8.19
N ASN A 210 -4.26 10.84 8.08
CA ASN A 210 -5.17 10.67 9.21
C ASN A 210 -6.02 9.40 9.04
N PRO A 211 -6.10 8.52 10.05
CA PRO A 211 -6.92 7.32 9.99
C PRO A 211 -8.40 7.59 9.71
N ARG A 212 -8.92 8.68 10.25
CA ARG A 212 -10.31 9.10 10.05
C ARG A 212 -10.57 9.44 8.58
N THR A 213 -9.64 10.15 7.94
CA THR A 213 -9.72 10.44 6.50
C THR A 213 -9.74 9.16 5.67
N PHE A 214 -8.97 8.16 6.09
CA PHE A 214 -9.00 6.86 5.45
C PHE A 214 -10.38 6.21 5.65
N VAL A 215 -10.83 6.01 6.88
CA VAL A 215 -12.12 5.35 7.22
C VAL A 215 -13.33 6.04 6.57
N GLU A 216 -13.43 7.37 6.60
CA GLU A 216 -14.52 8.14 5.95
C GLU A 216 -14.55 7.93 4.42
N ARG A 217 -13.42 7.56 3.82
CA ARG A 217 -13.31 7.25 2.39
C ARG A 217 -13.41 5.73 2.13
N CYS A 218 -13.48 4.91 3.19
CA CYS A 218 -13.47 3.46 3.13
C CYS A 218 -14.84 2.78 2.98
N GLU A 219 -15.93 3.51 3.19
CA GLU A 219 -17.29 2.94 3.14
C GLU A 219 -17.66 2.36 1.75
N GLU A 220 -16.95 2.76 0.70
CA GLU A 220 -17.13 2.33 -0.70
C GLU A 220 -15.92 1.55 -1.25
N ILE A 221 -15.06 1.03 -0.38
CA ILE A 221 -13.83 0.34 -0.80
C ILE A 221 -14.06 -1.15 -0.93
N LEU A 222 -13.58 -1.68 -2.06
CA LEU A 222 -13.33 -3.10 -2.24
C LEU A 222 -11.92 -3.43 -1.78
N TRP A 223 -11.83 -4.35 -0.81
CA TRP A 223 -10.57 -4.88 -0.32
C TRP A 223 -10.37 -6.29 -0.86
N VAL A 224 -9.20 -6.54 -1.43
CA VAL A 224 -8.86 -7.86 -1.94
C VAL A 224 -7.52 -8.29 -1.37
N LEU A 225 -7.55 -9.40 -0.64
CA LEU A 225 -6.35 -10.04 -0.13
C LEU A 225 -5.88 -11.11 -1.12
N SER A 226 -4.66 -10.96 -1.66
CA SER A 226 -4.06 -11.92 -2.59
C SER A 226 -2.77 -12.48 -2.01
N SER A 227 -2.78 -13.76 -1.64
CA SER A 227 -1.57 -14.41 -1.12
C SER A 227 -0.57 -14.66 -2.24
N VAL A 228 0.71 -14.41 -1.96
CA VAL A 228 1.81 -14.58 -2.90
C VAL A 228 2.90 -15.38 -2.21
N SER A 229 3.32 -16.49 -2.79
CA SER A 229 4.43 -17.28 -2.27
C SER A 229 5.50 -17.45 -3.34
N TRP A 230 6.74 -17.13 -2.98
CA TRP A 230 7.90 -17.42 -3.83
C TRP A 230 8.48 -18.82 -3.54
N ARG A 231 7.95 -19.51 -2.53
CA ARG A 231 8.44 -20.82 -2.06
C ARG A 231 7.58 -22.00 -2.50
N GLY A 232 6.62 -21.79 -3.40
CA GLY A 232 5.88 -22.85 -4.09
C GLY A 232 4.62 -23.36 -3.39
N ASN A 233 4.25 -22.81 -2.23
CA ASN A 233 2.94 -23.05 -1.61
C ASN A 233 2.08 -21.78 -1.71
N SER A 234 1.54 -21.53 -2.90
CA SER A 234 0.50 -20.51 -3.06
C SER A 234 -0.85 -21.11 -2.68
N SER A 235 -1.37 -20.79 -1.49
CA SER A 235 -2.82 -20.85 -1.28
C SER A 235 -3.38 -19.49 -1.67
N GLN A 236 -4.32 -19.44 -2.61
CA GLN A 236 -5.11 -18.22 -2.82
C GLN A 236 -6.23 -18.25 -1.79
N ASP A 237 -6.19 -17.32 -0.84
CA ASP A 237 -7.32 -17.06 0.03
C ASP A 237 -7.80 -15.67 -0.30
N LEU A 238 -9.01 -15.61 -0.87
CA LEU A 238 -9.63 -14.36 -1.26
C LEU A 238 -10.55 -13.92 -0.11
N LEU A 239 -10.17 -12.82 0.54
CA LEU A 239 -11.07 -12.11 1.45
C LEU A 239 -11.52 -10.84 0.75
N VAL A 240 -12.83 -10.72 0.60
CA VAL A 240 -13.46 -9.54 0.03
C VAL A 240 -14.23 -8.80 1.12
N MET A 241 -14.02 -7.50 1.17
CA MET A 241 -14.82 -6.61 2.00
C MET A 241 -15.38 -5.49 1.12
N HIS A 242 -16.68 -5.25 1.26
CA HIS A 242 -17.38 -4.11 0.67
C HIS A 242 -18.00 -3.28 1.80
N GLY A 243 -17.50 -2.05 1.98
CA GLY A 243 -17.81 -1.23 3.14
C GLY A 243 -17.31 -1.86 4.44
N LEU A 244 -18.15 -1.94 5.49
CA LEU A 244 -17.82 -2.57 6.78
C LEU A 244 -18.27 -4.04 6.87
N ARG A 245 -18.63 -4.68 5.75
CA ARG A 245 -19.07 -6.09 5.74
C ARG A 245 -18.01 -7.03 5.19
N VAL A 246 -17.56 -7.97 6.01
CA VAL A 246 -16.50 -8.93 5.66
C VAL A 246 -17.12 -10.26 5.28
N GLN A 247 -16.82 -10.77 4.09
CA GLN A 247 -17.28 -12.09 3.64
C GLN A 247 -16.08 -12.99 3.28
N PRO A 248 -15.96 -14.18 3.87
CA PRO A 248 -14.96 -15.16 3.45
C PRO A 248 -15.39 -15.77 2.11
N LEU A 249 -14.50 -15.80 1.11
CA LEU A 249 -14.77 -16.47 -0.16
C LEU A 249 -13.98 -17.79 -0.25
N ASN A 250 -14.66 -18.84 -0.70
CA ASN A 250 -14.06 -20.14 -0.90
C ASN A 250 -13.69 -20.31 -2.38
N VAL A 251 -12.40 -20.25 -2.69
CA VAL A 251 -11.88 -20.26 -4.07
C VAL A 251 -12.28 -21.54 -4.83
N GLY A 252 -12.55 -22.64 -4.13
CA GLY A 252 -13.00 -23.90 -4.72
C GLY A 252 -14.40 -23.87 -5.38
N GLN A 253 -15.25 -22.87 -5.08
CA GLN A 253 -16.56 -22.72 -5.74
C GLN A 253 -16.48 -21.97 -7.08
N ILE A 254 -15.34 -21.33 -7.38
CA ILE A 254 -15.16 -20.41 -8.50
C ILE A 254 -14.75 -21.14 -9.78
N ALA A 255 -14.07 -22.29 -9.65
CA ALA A 255 -13.65 -23.09 -10.80
C ALA A 255 -14.78 -23.97 -11.40
N ALA A 256 -15.99 -23.90 -10.85
CA ALA A 256 -17.13 -24.74 -11.24
C ALA A 256 -18.31 -23.96 -11.87
N SER A 257 -18.16 -22.64 -12.03
CA SER A 257 -19.11 -21.70 -12.66
C SER A 257 -18.46 -21.07 -13.89
#